data_AF-A0A345UNE4-F1
#
_entry.id   AF-A0A345UNE4-F1
#
_cell.length_a   1.000
_cell.length_b   1.000
_cell.length_c   1.000
_cell.angle_alpha   90.00
_cell.angle_beta   90.00
_cell.angle_gamma   90.00
#
_symmetry.space_group_name_H-M   'P 1'
#
loop_
_entity.id
_entity.type
_entity.pdbx_description
1 polymer ?
#
loop_
_entity_poly.entity_id
_entity_poly.type
_entity_poly.pdbx_seq_one_letter_code
_entity_poly.pdbx_strand_id
1 'polypeptide(L)'
;MKLRSYAEWEASCKSCLKDAREITRQMDHDAFNWKPSPNKWSAAECLEHLNMSASKMLPILDTALRKGASNQITGEPPFETGFIGAWFLRGSGPSGKPVPAPAVYKPAQSSYTKEKILGRFEALQQDYQRLLGFSQRHELDLSRIYARSAFTPLLRFNAATWFQAMPGHQQRHLSQIRRLTASPDFPAA
;
A
#
# COMPACT_ATOMS: atom_id res chain seq x y z
N MET A 1 16.11 8.57 1.30
CA MET A 1 14.69 8.91 1.10
C MET A 1 14.09 9.07 2.48
N LYS A 2 13.09 9.92 2.66
CA LYS A 2 12.62 10.29 4.00
C LYS A 2 11.12 10.49 4.03
N LEU A 3 10.50 10.23 5.19
CA LEU A 3 9.15 10.67 5.49
C LEU A 3 9.25 12.10 6.01
N ARG A 4 8.98 13.08 5.14
CA ARG A 4 9.26 14.50 5.39
C ARG A 4 8.29 15.14 6.37
N SER A 5 7.02 14.77 6.30
CA SER A 5 5.98 15.25 7.20
C SER A 5 4.80 14.29 7.18
N TYR A 6 4.00 14.35 8.25
CA TYR A 6 2.73 13.62 8.34
C TYR A 6 1.75 14.07 7.23
N ALA A 7 1.66 15.38 6.98
CA ALA A 7 0.74 15.95 5.99
C ALA A 7 1.06 15.54 4.54
N GLU A 8 2.34 15.51 4.15
CA GLU A 8 2.76 15.07 2.80
C GLU A 8 2.37 13.61 2.55
N TRP A 9 2.54 12.77 3.57
CA TRP A 9 2.13 11.38 3.48
C TRP A 9 0.61 11.25 3.39
N GLU A 10 -0.15 11.98 4.23
CA GLU A 10 -1.62 11.92 4.19
C GLU A 10 -2.17 12.36 2.84
N ALA A 11 -1.59 13.41 2.25
CA ALA A 11 -1.94 13.86 0.91
C ALA A 11 -1.70 12.77 -0.14
N SER A 12 -0.58 12.04 -0.04
CA SER A 12 -0.26 10.93 -0.94
C SER A 12 -1.29 9.80 -0.84
N CYS A 13 -1.71 9.43 0.37
CA CYS A 13 -2.72 8.39 0.60
C CYS A 13 -4.11 8.81 0.09
N LYS A 14 -4.50 10.07 0.35
CA LYS A 14 -5.74 10.66 -0.18
C LYS A 14 -5.75 10.66 -1.71
N SER A 15 -4.61 10.99 -2.33
CA SER A 15 -4.46 10.93 -3.79
C SER A 15 -4.64 9.52 -4.31
N CYS A 16 -4.05 8.50 -3.68
CA CYS A 16 -4.19 7.12 -4.11
C CYS A 16 -5.63 6.61 -3.99
N LEU A 17 -6.36 6.99 -2.92
CA LEU A 17 -7.78 6.67 -2.77
C LEU A 17 -8.64 7.33 -3.84
N LYS A 18 -8.40 8.62 -4.11
CA LYS A 18 -9.08 9.34 -5.18
C LYS A 18 -8.83 8.69 -6.54
N ASP A 19 -7.58 8.40 -6.86
CA ASP A 19 -7.17 7.74 -8.10
C ASP A 19 -7.86 6.38 -8.26
N ALA A 20 -7.88 5.56 -7.20
CA ALA A 20 -8.54 4.25 -7.23
C ALA A 20 -10.02 4.36 -7.60
N ARG A 21 -10.73 5.33 -7.01
CA ARG A 21 -12.14 5.59 -7.30
C ARG A 21 -12.35 6.10 -8.72
N GLU A 22 -11.50 7.02 -9.19
CA GLU A 22 -11.63 7.62 -10.51
C GLU A 22 -11.39 6.61 -11.63
N ILE A 23 -10.29 5.85 -11.55
CA ILE A 23 -9.93 4.87 -12.59
C ILE A 23 -10.99 3.76 -12.70
N THR A 24 -11.62 3.39 -11.58
CA THR A 24 -12.60 2.29 -11.54
C THR A 24 -14.05 2.77 -11.68
N ARG A 25 -14.29 4.08 -11.79
CA ARG A 25 -15.62 4.68 -11.74
C ARG A 25 -16.57 4.09 -12.78
N GLN A 26 -16.10 4.02 -14.03
CA GLN A 26 -16.89 3.56 -15.17
C GLN A 26 -16.78 2.05 -15.41
N MET A 27 -16.00 1.31 -14.63
CA MET A 27 -15.90 -0.14 -14.81
C MET A 27 -17.17 -0.81 -14.30
N ASP A 28 -17.87 -1.54 -15.14
CA ASP A 28 -18.88 -2.49 -14.70
C ASP A 28 -18.22 -3.72 -14.04
N HIS A 29 -19.03 -4.74 -13.71
CA HIS A 29 -18.52 -5.95 -13.05
C HIS A 29 -17.48 -6.68 -13.91
N ASP A 30 -17.73 -6.77 -15.23
CA ASP A 30 -16.90 -7.57 -16.13
C ASP A 30 -15.61 -6.82 -16.47
N ALA A 31 -15.66 -5.52 -16.73
CA ALA A 31 -14.49 -4.67 -16.90
C ALA A 31 -13.60 -4.64 -15.65
N PHE A 32 -14.19 -4.64 -14.45
CA PHE A 32 -13.43 -4.64 -13.21
C PHE A 32 -12.65 -5.96 -12.99
N ASN A 33 -13.23 -7.08 -13.41
CA ASN A 33 -12.64 -8.42 -13.28
C ASN A 33 -11.89 -8.89 -14.53
N TRP A 34 -11.91 -8.13 -15.64
CA TRP A 34 -11.30 -8.51 -16.90
C TRP A 34 -9.77 -8.65 -16.80
N LYS A 35 -9.25 -9.68 -17.45
CA LYS A 35 -7.83 -10.01 -17.49
C LYS A 35 -7.38 -10.12 -18.96
N PRO A 36 -6.25 -9.49 -19.35
CA PRO A 36 -5.73 -9.61 -20.72
C PRO A 36 -5.15 -11.01 -20.99
N SER A 37 -4.78 -11.75 -19.94
CA SER A 37 -4.40 -13.17 -20.02
C SER A 37 -4.46 -13.80 -18.63
N PRO A 38 -4.47 -15.15 -18.50
CA PRO A 38 -4.51 -15.83 -17.20
C PRO A 38 -3.40 -15.41 -16.22
N ASN A 39 -2.24 -14.99 -16.74
CA ASN A 39 -1.04 -14.65 -15.97
C ASN A 39 -0.91 -13.15 -15.64
N LYS A 40 -1.87 -12.32 -16.02
CA LYS A 40 -1.90 -10.88 -15.75
C LYS A 40 -3.04 -10.57 -14.80
N TRP A 41 -2.91 -9.52 -14.00
CA TRP A 41 -3.94 -9.15 -13.04
C TRP A 41 -4.99 -8.22 -13.64
N SER A 42 -6.25 -8.42 -13.26
CA SER A 42 -7.34 -7.46 -13.46
C SER A 42 -7.22 -6.25 -12.54
N ALA A 43 -8.12 -5.27 -12.71
CA ALA A 43 -8.25 -4.13 -11.80
C ALA A 43 -8.62 -4.60 -10.39
N ALA A 44 -9.58 -5.53 -10.29
CA ALA A 44 -9.96 -6.18 -9.05
C ALA A 44 -8.78 -6.85 -8.35
N GLU A 45 -8.00 -7.65 -9.08
CA GLU A 45 -6.84 -8.38 -8.55
C GLU A 45 -5.73 -7.43 -8.06
N CYS A 46 -5.52 -6.31 -8.76
CA CYS A 46 -4.57 -5.28 -8.32
C CYS A 46 -5.00 -4.63 -6.98
N LEU A 47 -6.27 -4.26 -6.84
CA LEU A 47 -6.77 -3.66 -5.61
C LEU A 47 -6.87 -4.67 -4.47
N GLU A 48 -7.25 -5.92 -4.74
CA GLU A 48 -7.27 -6.96 -3.71
C GLU A 48 -5.85 -7.27 -3.20
N HIS A 49 -4.84 -7.28 -4.07
CA HIS A 49 -3.45 -7.41 -3.65
C HIS A 49 -3.04 -6.31 -2.67
N LEU A 50 -3.44 -5.06 -2.92
CA LEU A 50 -3.20 -3.94 -2.01
C LEU A 50 -3.92 -4.16 -0.68
N ASN A 51 -5.18 -4.59 -0.71
CA ASN A 51 -5.95 -4.90 0.50
C ASN A 51 -5.27 -5.98 1.34
N MET A 52 -4.91 -7.12 0.73
CA MET A 52 -4.24 -8.22 1.41
C MET A 52 -2.90 -7.79 2.03
N SER A 53 -2.12 -7.00 1.29
CA SER A 53 -0.83 -6.50 1.77
C SER A 53 -1.00 -5.59 2.98
N ALA A 54 -1.94 -4.64 2.91
CA ALA A 54 -2.25 -3.71 3.99
C ALA A 54 -2.81 -4.42 5.23
N SER A 55 -3.80 -5.31 5.07
CA SER A 55 -4.44 -6.04 6.18
C SER A 55 -3.45 -6.86 7.01
N LYS A 56 -2.38 -7.38 6.40
CA LYS A 56 -1.34 -8.14 7.11
C LYS A 56 -0.28 -7.24 7.74
N MET A 57 0.08 -6.12 7.10
CA MET A 57 1.12 -5.21 7.59
C MET A 57 0.65 -4.32 8.75
N LEU A 58 -0.60 -3.85 8.71
CA LEU A 58 -1.18 -2.96 9.72
C LEU A 58 -1.01 -3.46 11.18
N PRO A 59 -1.41 -4.69 11.55
CA PRO A 59 -1.29 -5.15 12.94
C PRO A 59 0.17 -5.26 13.41
N ILE A 60 1.09 -5.60 12.51
CA ILE A 60 2.52 -5.67 12.81
C ILE A 60 3.07 -4.27 13.08
N LEU A 61 2.68 -3.29 12.24
CA LEU A 61 3.12 -1.91 12.39
C LEU A 61 2.52 -1.27 13.65
N ASP A 62 1.23 -1.47 13.93
CA ASP A 62 0.56 -1.02 15.16
C ASP A 62 1.28 -1.53 16.41
N THR A 63 1.59 -2.83 16.45
CA THR A 63 2.33 -3.44 17.58
C THR A 63 3.70 -2.78 17.78
N ALA A 64 4.43 -2.52 16.69
CA ALA A 64 5.74 -1.88 16.76
C ALA A 64 5.65 -0.42 17.24
N LEU A 65 4.66 0.34 16.76
CA LEU A 65 4.44 1.73 17.17
C LEU A 65 4.03 1.83 18.64
N ARG A 66 3.12 0.97 19.10
CA ARG A 66 2.72 0.91 20.52
C ARG A 66 3.90 0.59 21.42
N LYS A 67 4.73 -0.38 21.04
CA LYS A 67 5.96 -0.69 21.78
C LYS A 67 6.93 0.51 21.78
N GLY A 68 7.05 1.21 20.67
CA GLY A 68 7.84 2.45 20.59
C GLY A 68 7.34 3.52 21.56
N ALA A 69 6.02 3.71 21.64
CA ALA A 69 5.39 4.64 22.58
C ALA A 69 5.65 4.23 24.04
N SER A 70 5.47 2.96 24.40
CA SER A 70 5.76 2.46 25.75
C SER A 70 7.22 2.64 26.15
N ASN A 71 8.14 2.57 25.18
CA ASN A 71 9.57 2.76 25.38
C ASN A 71 10.02 4.22 25.23
N GLN A 72 9.08 5.17 25.06
CA GLN A 72 9.38 6.60 24.88
C GLN A 72 10.37 6.87 23.74
N ILE A 73 10.25 6.13 22.63
CA ILE A 73 11.07 6.36 21.43
C ILE A 73 10.48 7.55 20.68
N THR A 74 10.93 8.75 21.02
CA THR A 74 10.44 10.00 20.46
C THR A 74 11.43 10.69 19.52
N GLY A 75 10.91 11.53 18.63
CA GLY A 75 11.66 12.32 17.66
C GLY A 75 10.74 13.03 16.67
N GLU A 76 11.32 13.90 15.84
CA GLU A 76 10.58 14.73 14.89
C GLU A 76 10.93 14.40 13.43
N PRO A 77 10.01 14.61 12.48
CA PRO A 77 10.33 14.48 11.07
C PRO A 77 11.36 15.53 10.63
N PRO A 78 12.16 15.25 9.58
CA PRO A 78 12.04 14.13 8.67
C PRO A 78 12.58 12.82 9.23
N PHE A 79 11.83 11.73 9.02
CA PHE A 79 12.28 10.40 9.43
C PHE A 79 12.99 9.68 8.29
N GLU A 80 14.25 9.32 8.50
CA GLU A 80 15.09 8.67 7.50
C GLU A 80 14.71 7.20 7.29
N THR A 81 14.68 6.75 6.03
CA THR A 81 14.47 5.32 5.69
C THR A 81 15.77 4.52 5.66
N GLY A 82 16.91 5.20 5.73
CA GLY A 82 18.23 4.60 5.50
C GLY A 82 18.43 4.04 4.08
N PHE A 83 19.60 3.46 3.82
CA PHE A 83 19.97 2.92 2.51
C PHE A 83 19.13 1.71 2.12
N ILE A 84 18.96 0.74 3.03
CA ILE A 84 18.23 -0.49 2.74
C ILE A 84 16.73 -0.20 2.55
N GLY A 85 16.15 0.68 3.37
CA GLY A 85 14.76 1.13 3.18
C GLY A 85 14.59 1.87 1.86
N ALA A 86 15.52 2.75 1.49
CA ALA A 86 15.48 3.44 0.19
C ALA A 86 15.58 2.48 -0.99
N TRP A 87 16.44 1.44 -0.91
CA TRP A 87 16.50 0.37 -1.90
C TRP A 87 15.17 -0.38 -2.03
N PHE A 88 14.58 -0.79 -0.90
CA PHE A 88 13.30 -1.48 -0.87
C PHE A 88 12.20 -0.64 -1.53
N LEU A 89 12.13 0.64 -1.20
CA LEU A 89 11.10 1.55 -1.70
C LEU A 89 11.20 1.82 -3.20
N ARG A 90 12.41 1.85 -3.77
CA ARG A 90 12.59 1.90 -5.23
C ARG A 90 12.09 0.62 -5.90
N GLY A 91 12.27 -0.53 -5.24
CA GLY A 91 11.83 -1.83 -5.75
C GLY A 91 10.33 -2.11 -5.62
N SER A 92 9.69 -1.60 -4.56
CA SER A 92 8.25 -1.79 -4.31
C SER A 92 7.38 -0.69 -4.92
N GLY A 93 7.96 0.49 -5.19
CA GLY A 93 7.28 1.63 -5.80
C GLY A 93 7.10 1.53 -7.32
N PRO A 94 6.67 2.64 -7.97
CA PRO A 94 6.31 2.66 -9.40
C PRO A 94 7.43 2.25 -10.36
N SER A 95 8.68 2.54 -10.01
CA SER A 95 9.87 2.19 -10.81
C SER A 95 10.38 0.76 -10.56
N GLY A 96 9.71 0.01 -9.68
CA GLY A 96 10.10 -1.34 -9.32
C GLY A 96 9.91 -2.33 -10.46
N LYS A 97 10.86 -3.27 -10.63
CA LYS A 97 10.70 -4.36 -11.59
C LYS A 97 9.50 -5.24 -11.23
N PRO A 98 8.78 -5.82 -12.20
CA PRO A 98 7.77 -6.83 -11.94
C PRO A 98 8.41 -8.03 -11.25
N VAL A 99 7.98 -8.33 -10.03
CA VAL A 99 8.36 -9.54 -9.30
C VAL A 99 7.06 -10.30 -9.04
N PRO A 100 7.01 -11.62 -9.26
CA PRO A 100 5.83 -12.40 -8.96
C PRO A 100 5.41 -12.19 -7.50
N ALA A 101 4.14 -11.84 -7.30
CA ALA A 101 3.63 -11.76 -5.95
C ALA A 101 3.67 -13.15 -5.31
N PRO A 102 4.05 -13.24 -4.02
CA PRO A 102 4.01 -14.50 -3.30
C PRO A 102 2.58 -15.05 -3.24
N ALA A 103 2.42 -16.37 -3.22
CA ALA A 103 1.11 -17.03 -3.28
C ALA A 103 0.11 -16.49 -2.23
N VAL A 104 0.59 -16.18 -1.02
CA VAL A 104 -0.24 -15.64 0.08
C VAL A 104 -0.75 -14.21 -0.13
N TYR A 105 -0.33 -13.55 -1.22
CA TYR A 105 -0.76 -12.23 -1.67
C TYR A 105 -1.36 -12.27 -3.07
N LYS A 106 -1.55 -13.47 -3.64
CA LYS A 106 -2.26 -13.61 -4.91
C LYS A 106 -3.77 -13.60 -4.62
N PRO A 107 -4.54 -12.80 -5.36
CA PRO A 107 -5.98 -12.94 -5.43
C PRO A 107 -6.36 -14.41 -5.70
N ALA A 108 -7.24 -14.97 -4.87
CA ALA A 108 -7.63 -16.38 -4.90
C ALA A 108 -9.05 -16.60 -5.43
N GLN A 109 -9.82 -15.52 -5.64
CA GLN A 109 -11.19 -15.60 -6.15
C GLN A 109 -11.19 -15.38 -7.65
N SER A 110 -12.12 -16.07 -8.33
CA SER A 110 -12.34 -15.90 -9.78
C SER A 110 -13.05 -14.59 -10.13
N SER A 111 -13.78 -14.01 -9.18
CA SER A 111 -14.47 -12.74 -9.34
C SER A 111 -14.57 -11.98 -8.01
N TYR A 112 -14.54 -10.66 -8.10
CA TYR A 112 -14.63 -9.73 -6.99
C TYR A 112 -15.72 -8.68 -7.21
N THR A 113 -16.45 -8.36 -6.14
CA THR A 113 -17.40 -7.25 -6.13
C THR A 113 -16.67 -5.92 -5.95
N LYS A 114 -16.82 -4.99 -6.90
CA LYS A 114 -16.15 -3.68 -6.92
C LYS A 114 -16.37 -2.89 -5.63
N GLU A 115 -17.60 -2.84 -5.15
CA GLU A 115 -18.00 -2.09 -3.95
C GLU A 115 -17.31 -2.64 -2.70
N LYS A 116 -17.20 -3.98 -2.58
CA LYS A 116 -16.51 -4.63 -1.46
C LYS A 116 -15.00 -4.37 -1.48
N ILE A 117 -14.39 -4.44 -2.66
CA ILE A 117 -12.95 -4.21 -2.82
C ILE A 117 -12.57 -2.77 -2.51
N LEU A 118 -13.31 -1.80 -3.06
CA LEU A 118 -13.08 -0.38 -2.81
C LEU A 118 -13.39 -0.01 -1.35
N GLY A 119 -14.46 -0.56 -0.77
CA GLY A 119 -14.79 -0.34 0.65
C GLY A 119 -13.69 -0.84 1.59
N ARG A 120 -13.12 -2.02 1.32
CA ARG A 120 -11.95 -2.52 2.06
C ARG A 120 -10.72 -1.64 1.86
N PHE A 121 -10.46 -1.21 0.63
CA PHE A 121 -9.31 -0.36 0.31
C PHE A 121 -9.37 0.97 1.06
N GLU A 122 -10.55 1.59 1.12
CA GLU A 122 -10.81 2.81 1.88
C GLU A 122 -10.65 2.62 3.39
N ALA A 123 -11.25 1.57 3.95
CA ALA A 123 -11.12 1.28 5.38
C ALA A 123 -9.64 1.10 5.78
N LEU A 124 -8.85 0.43 4.95
CA LEU A 124 -7.41 0.25 5.20
C LEU A 124 -6.63 1.57 5.08
N GLN A 125 -7.03 2.52 4.23
CA GLN A 125 -6.44 3.86 4.23
C GLN A 125 -6.69 4.58 5.56
N GLN A 126 -7.93 4.50 6.07
CA GLN A 126 -8.31 5.10 7.34
C GLN A 126 -7.52 4.48 8.50
N ASP A 127 -7.33 3.16 8.50
CA ASP A 127 -6.51 2.46 9.50
C ASP A 127 -5.06 2.95 9.51
N TYR A 128 -4.46 3.11 8.34
CA TYR A 128 -3.13 3.67 8.17
C TYR A 128 -3.04 5.12 8.67
N GLN A 129 -4.06 5.95 8.39
CA GLN A 129 -4.15 7.32 8.93
C GLN A 129 -4.27 7.32 10.47
N ARG A 130 -5.03 6.40 11.05
CA ARG A 130 -5.13 6.26 12.51
C ARG A 130 -3.77 5.91 13.14
N LEU A 131 -3.00 5.00 12.54
CA LEU A 131 -1.64 4.68 13.01
C LEU A 131 -0.68 5.86 12.88
N LEU A 132 -0.80 6.62 11.80
CA LEU A 132 0.01 7.82 11.62
C LEU A 132 -0.34 8.89 12.66
N GLY A 133 -1.62 9.16 12.89
CA GLY A 133 -2.09 10.09 13.92
C GLY A 133 -1.72 9.66 15.34
N PHE A 134 -1.74 8.35 15.63
CA PHE A 134 -1.18 7.80 16.87
C PHE A 134 0.31 8.14 16.99
N SER A 135 1.08 7.93 15.92
CA SER A 135 2.52 8.21 15.91
C SER A 135 2.82 9.68 16.14
N GLN A 136 2.03 10.58 15.54
CA GLN A 136 2.16 12.02 15.73
C GLN A 136 1.82 12.44 17.18
N ARG A 137 0.73 11.93 17.74
CA ARG A 137 0.30 12.23 19.12
C ARG A 137 1.33 11.84 20.17
N HIS A 138 2.05 10.75 19.92
CA HIS A 138 3.10 10.24 20.80
C HIS A 138 4.51 10.69 20.38
N GLU A 139 4.63 11.61 19.41
CA GLU A 139 5.90 12.16 18.94
C GLU A 139 6.93 11.09 18.57
N LEU A 140 6.47 9.99 17.97
CA LEU A 140 7.29 8.80 17.76
C LEU A 140 8.38 9.02 16.71
N ASP A 141 9.62 8.61 17.03
CA ASP A 141 10.68 8.55 16.03
C ASP A 141 10.51 7.33 15.11
N LEU A 142 9.88 7.57 13.97
CA LEU A 142 9.59 6.54 12.97
C LEU A 142 10.86 5.98 12.28
N SER A 143 12.02 6.64 12.43
CA SER A 143 13.29 6.12 11.93
C SER A 143 13.92 5.08 12.87
N ARG A 144 13.52 5.07 14.15
CA ARG A 144 14.06 4.20 15.22
C ARG A 144 13.14 3.05 15.61
N ILE A 145 11.86 3.10 15.23
CA ILE A 145 10.90 2.00 15.46
C ILE A 145 10.94 1.03 14.27
N TYR A 146 11.09 -0.26 14.52
CA TYR A 146 11.21 -1.27 13.46
C TYR A 146 10.10 -2.31 13.52
N ALA A 147 9.58 -2.66 12.34
CA ALA A 147 8.64 -3.75 12.14
C ALA A 147 9.18 -4.75 11.10
N ARG A 148 8.88 -6.04 11.30
CA ARG A 148 9.16 -7.09 10.31
C ARG A 148 8.10 -7.04 9.20
N SER A 149 8.45 -7.53 8.02
CA SER A 149 7.51 -7.68 6.92
C SER A 149 6.52 -8.80 7.23
N ALA A 150 5.27 -8.59 6.85
CA ALA A 150 4.24 -9.62 6.81
C ALA A 150 4.50 -10.68 5.72
N PHE A 151 5.36 -10.39 4.74
CA PHE A 151 5.70 -11.35 3.69
C PHE A 151 6.78 -12.33 4.13
N THR A 152 7.88 -11.80 4.69
CA THR A 152 8.98 -12.62 5.18
C THR A 152 9.59 -11.99 6.43
N PRO A 153 9.82 -12.76 7.51
CA PRO A 153 10.43 -12.24 8.72
C PRO A 153 11.88 -11.76 8.52
N LEU A 154 12.52 -12.14 7.41
CA LEU A 154 13.87 -11.71 7.04
C LEU A 154 13.93 -10.21 6.70
N LEU A 155 12.84 -9.64 6.20
CA LEU A 155 12.77 -8.21 5.92
C LEU A 155 12.28 -7.48 7.16
N ARG A 156 13.12 -6.57 7.68
CA ARG A 156 12.80 -5.71 8.82
C ARG A 156 13.21 -4.29 8.47
N PHE A 157 12.26 -3.37 8.50
CA PHE A 157 12.49 -1.96 8.20
C PHE A 157 11.94 -1.07 9.30
N ASN A 158 12.40 0.19 9.32
CA ASN A 158 11.84 1.18 10.22
C ASN A 158 10.43 1.59 9.79
N ALA A 159 9.66 2.16 10.72
CA ALA A 159 8.28 2.58 10.49
C ALA A 159 8.19 3.63 9.38
N ALA A 160 9.16 4.54 9.27
CA ALA A 160 9.22 5.52 8.18
C ALA A 160 9.27 4.84 6.79
N THR A 161 10.05 3.75 6.65
CA THR A 161 10.09 2.94 5.44
C THR A 161 8.74 2.29 5.17
N TRP A 162 8.10 1.70 6.19
CA TRP A 162 6.80 1.04 6.01
C TRP A 162 5.68 2.00 5.63
N PHE A 163 5.64 3.18 6.26
CA PHE A 163 4.71 4.23 5.87
C PHE A 163 4.95 4.66 4.43
N GLN A 164 6.19 4.94 4.02
CA GLN A 164 6.49 5.35 2.65
C GLN A 164 6.25 4.25 1.61
N ALA A 165 6.36 2.98 1.99
CA ALA A 165 6.09 1.86 1.09
C ALA A 165 4.63 1.79 0.68
N MET A 166 3.72 2.24 1.54
CA MET A 166 2.29 2.14 1.33
C MET A 166 1.82 2.93 0.09
N PRO A 167 1.96 4.28 0.02
CA PRO A 167 1.49 5.03 -1.14
C PRO A 167 2.30 4.71 -2.39
N GLY A 168 3.60 4.41 -2.26
CA GLY A 168 4.42 3.98 -3.41
C GLY A 168 3.94 2.67 -4.03
N HIS A 169 3.57 1.69 -3.20
CA HIS A 169 3.02 0.41 -3.67
C HIS A 169 1.64 0.57 -4.31
N GLN A 170 0.80 1.44 -3.74
CA GLN A 170 -0.50 1.78 -4.32
C GLN A 170 -0.33 2.44 -5.70
N GLN A 171 0.53 3.45 -5.83
CA GLN A 171 0.81 4.13 -7.10
C GLN A 171 1.27 3.16 -8.20
N ARG A 172 2.12 2.18 -7.85
CA ARG A 172 2.55 1.13 -8.78
C ARG A 172 1.36 0.34 -9.34
N HIS A 173 0.49 -0.14 -8.46
CA HIS A 173 -0.67 -0.94 -8.86
C HIS A 173 -1.75 -0.11 -9.55
N LEU A 174 -2.01 1.13 -9.12
CA LEU A 174 -2.90 2.05 -9.83
C LEU A 174 -2.39 2.34 -11.24
N SER A 175 -1.07 2.49 -11.42
CA SER A 175 -0.47 2.62 -12.75
C SER A 175 -0.62 1.35 -13.59
N GLN A 176 -0.63 0.16 -12.96
CA GLN A 176 -0.93 -1.09 -13.65
C GLN A 176 -2.38 -1.13 -14.13
N ILE A 177 -3.34 -0.66 -13.32
CA ILE A 177 -4.74 -0.55 -13.72
C ILE A 177 -4.89 0.44 -14.88
N ARG A 178 -4.23 1.60 -14.84
CA ARG A 178 -4.26 2.57 -15.96
C ARG A 178 -3.76 1.97 -17.28
N ARG A 179 -2.70 1.15 -17.23
CA ARG A 179 -2.21 0.44 -18.43
C ARG A 179 -3.20 -0.62 -18.92
N LEU A 180 -3.89 -1.30 -18.01
CA LEU A 180 -4.93 -2.26 -18.33
C LEU A 180 -6.09 -1.58 -19.07
N THR A 181 -6.57 -0.44 -18.57
CA THR A 181 -7.68 0.33 -19.17
C THR A 181 -7.33 0.99 -20.49
N ALA A 182 -6.04 1.24 -20.74
CA ALA A 182 -5.56 1.79 -22.01
C ALA A 182 -5.34 0.69 -23.09
N SER A 183 -5.55 -0.58 -22.74
CA SER A 183 -5.43 -1.70 -23.67
C SER A 183 -6.55 -1.67 -24.71
N PRO A 184 -6.27 -1.89 -26.02
CA PRO A 184 -7.31 -1.99 -27.05
C PRO A 184 -8.36 -3.07 -26.76
N ASP A 185 -7.95 -4.15 -26.08
CA ASP A 185 -8.81 -5.28 -25.74
C ASP A 185 -9.62 -5.07 -24.44
N PHE A 186 -9.44 -3.94 -23.75
CA PHE A 186 -10.19 -3.67 -22.52
C PHE A 186 -11.68 -3.50 -22.86
N PRO A 187 -12.59 -4.21 -22.16
CA PRO A 187 -14.00 -4.14 -22.48
C PRO A 187 -14.52 -2.71 -22.29
N ALA A 188 -15.30 -2.25 -23.27
CA ALA A 188 -16.07 -1.02 -23.12
C ALA A 188 -17.07 -1.19 -21.98
N ALA A 189 -17.22 -0.14 -21.18
CA ALA A 189 -18.23 -0.04 -20.14
C ALA A 189 -19.64 0.04 -20.70
#